data_AF-A0A2T4XCZ3-F1
#
_entry.id   AF-A0A2T4XCZ3-F1
#
_cell.length_a   1.000
_cell.length_b   1.000
_cell.length_c   1.000
_cell.angle_alpha   90.00
_cell.angle_beta   90.00
_cell.angle_gamma   90.00
#
_symmetry.space_group_name_H-M   'P 1'
#
loop_
_entity.id
_entity.type
_entity.pdbx_description
1 polymer ?
#
loop_
_entity_poly.entity_id
_entity_poly.type
_entity_poly.pdbx_seq_one_letter_code
_entity_poly.pdbx_strand_id
1 'polypeptide(L)'
;MIKHRIFFLALVCCLAGSGLMAQHGPQHPRFPAMTEELKTALQLSPEQVAQLEQLQQETQTAMVALREQDNLDQEAKRAQMHALHQRSKTQMETILSPEQQQQLHSFGEAKRQEHRTQQKSMRKELQQYRQENIQPVMRAQRQKLDAVMRAEDQALLAKTRATLAAARAEHQAQRQEARKAKASQEPRQPGTHRKGPHQGNRQAMWAKYPAEKEALQTLAAKYDRDITALLEAIAPQREQWQADQKAIRDRYRPADAPQRPERAEQGQRGDRHNPERRAQDAKIRFLLMDPTAPEETAQKPAATTLAATAYPNPATTTTTLSFELSAAASVRIDLRNENGNVVKTISRDNFNAGKNQLTVDLSEVQNGTYYLTLHSRALADRQSVKVVVVK
;
A
#
# COMPACT_ATOMS: atom_id res chain seq x y z
N MET A 1 12.31 -5.33 26.57
CA MET A 1 12.89 -3.97 26.62
C MET A 1 13.53 -3.46 25.31
N ILE A 2 13.86 -4.29 24.30
CA ILE A 2 14.57 -3.81 23.07
C ILE A 2 13.61 -3.37 21.93
N LYS A 3 12.32 -3.73 21.98
CA LYS A 3 11.33 -3.44 20.92
C LYS A 3 10.88 -1.96 20.84
N HIS A 4 11.10 -1.16 21.88
CA HIS A 4 10.70 0.26 21.93
C HIS A 4 11.70 1.21 21.23
N ARG A 5 12.88 0.73 20.83
CA ARG A 5 14.02 1.59 20.42
C ARG A 5 13.95 2.17 19.00
N ILE A 6 13.20 1.59 18.06
CA ILE A 6 13.14 2.08 16.66
C ILE A 6 12.06 3.13 16.45
N PHE A 7 10.99 3.10 17.25
CA PHE A 7 9.83 3.93 17.00
C PHE A 7 10.13 5.42 17.21
N PHE A 8 10.84 5.71 18.30
CA PHE A 8 11.40 7.01 18.62
C PHE A 8 12.32 7.56 17.52
N LEU A 9 13.01 6.67 16.79
CA LEU A 9 13.93 7.02 15.72
C LEU A 9 13.22 7.49 14.44
N ALA A 10 12.02 6.99 14.20
CA ALA A 10 11.17 7.48 13.13
C ALA A 10 10.42 8.75 13.54
N LEU A 11 10.17 8.95 14.83
CA LEU A 11 9.41 10.10 15.34
C LEU A 11 10.26 11.37 15.55
N VAL A 12 11.53 11.24 15.94
CA VAL A 12 12.50 12.36 15.91
C VAL A 12 12.79 12.82 14.48
N CYS A 13 12.58 11.95 13.48
CA CYS A 13 12.55 12.35 12.07
C CYS A 13 11.24 13.07 11.69
N CYS A 14 10.25 13.14 12.59
CA CYS A 14 8.88 13.49 12.27
C CYS A 14 8.30 14.67 13.09
N LEU A 15 9.11 15.64 13.54
CA LEU A 15 8.66 16.85 14.25
C LEU A 15 9.30 18.14 13.66
N ALA A 16 8.59 18.93 12.81
CA ALA A 16 8.78 20.37 12.54
C ALA A 16 7.65 21.06 11.73
N GLY A 17 7.11 22.15 12.29
CA GLY A 17 6.10 23.02 11.68
C GLY A 17 6.73 24.24 11.02
N SER A 18 5.94 24.86 10.17
CA SER A 18 6.22 26.01 9.31
C SER A 18 6.40 27.34 10.06
N GLY A 19 7.36 28.14 9.61
CA GLY A 19 7.44 29.58 9.93
C GLY A 19 8.78 30.24 9.57
N LEU A 20 8.76 31.08 8.53
CA LEU A 20 9.71 32.16 8.12
C LEU A 20 11.00 31.86 7.32
N MET A 21 11.09 32.60 6.20
CA MET A 21 12.03 32.72 5.05
C MET A 21 13.53 32.89 5.43
N ALA A 22 14.55 32.64 4.59
CA ALA A 22 14.68 32.91 3.15
C ALA A 22 15.86 32.13 2.47
N GLN A 23 15.76 32.04 1.13
CA GLN A 23 16.80 31.71 0.12
C GLN A 23 17.47 30.32 0.17
N HIS A 24 16.85 29.31 -0.48
CA HIS A 24 17.47 28.32 -1.40
C HIS A 24 16.47 27.18 -1.74
N GLY A 25 15.50 27.46 -2.62
CA GLY A 25 14.54 26.49 -3.18
C GLY A 25 13.54 25.88 -2.17
N PRO A 26 12.31 25.51 -2.57
CA PRO A 26 11.35 24.87 -1.67
C PRO A 26 11.74 23.40 -1.47
N GLN A 27 12.72 23.18 -0.62
CA GLN A 27 13.14 21.83 -0.23
C GLN A 27 12.22 21.35 0.89
N HIS A 28 11.55 20.22 0.64
CA HIS A 28 10.61 19.59 1.57
C HIS A 28 11.10 19.63 3.03
N PRO A 29 10.24 20.05 3.98
CA PRO A 29 10.46 19.68 5.37
C PRO A 29 10.42 18.16 5.42
N ARG A 30 11.55 17.52 5.77
CA ARG A 30 11.55 16.10 6.14
C ARG A 30 10.90 15.87 7.51
N PHE A 31 10.47 16.94 8.17
CA PHE A 31 10.05 17.02 9.55
C PHE A 31 8.68 17.75 9.56
N PRO A 32 7.54 17.10 9.90
CA PRO A 32 6.19 17.67 10.11
C PRO A 32 5.95 18.08 11.56
N ALA A 33 5.22 19.16 11.87
CA ALA A 33 5.17 19.81 13.20
C ALA A 33 4.89 18.90 14.41
N MET A 34 5.30 19.37 15.61
CA MET A 34 4.56 19.07 16.84
C MET A 34 3.11 19.50 16.63
N THR A 35 2.29 18.59 16.10
CA THR A 35 0.89 18.89 15.81
C THR A 35 0.17 19.15 17.12
N GLU A 36 -0.81 20.05 17.11
CA GLU A 36 -1.67 20.29 18.27
C GLU A 36 -2.34 18.99 18.75
N GLU A 37 -2.64 18.07 17.82
CA GLU A 37 -3.08 16.71 18.13
C GLU A 37 -2.08 15.94 19.00
N LEU A 38 -0.78 16.02 18.71
CA LEU A 38 0.26 15.31 19.45
C LEU A 38 0.47 15.93 20.84
N LYS A 39 0.50 17.27 20.92
CA LYS A 39 0.62 18.00 22.19
C LYS A 39 -0.54 17.66 23.13
N THR A 40 -1.76 17.63 22.59
CA THR A 40 -2.98 17.28 23.32
C THR A 40 -2.97 15.80 23.74
N ALA A 41 -2.58 14.89 22.84
CA ALA A 41 -2.55 13.45 23.13
C ALA A 41 -1.56 13.06 24.22
N LEU A 42 -0.45 13.79 24.33
CA LEU A 42 0.61 13.56 25.33
C LEU A 42 0.48 14.42 26.59
N GLN A 43 -0.50 15.34 26.62
CA GLN A 43 -0.73 16.28 27.72
C GLN A 43 0.58 16.98 28.14
N LEU A 44 1.33 17.50 27.17
CA LEU A 44 2.63 18.14 27.44
C LEU A 44 2.46 19.42 28.24
N SER A 45 3.33 19.64 29.23
CA SER A 45 3.39 20.92 29.93
C SER A 45 3.97 22.02 29.02
N PRO A 46 3.67 23.31 29.27
CA PRO A 46 4.27 24.41 28.51
C PRO A 46 5.81 24.38 28.53
N GLU A 47 6.41 23.98 29.66
CA GLU A 47 7.85 23.82 29.80
C GLU A 47 8.40 22.68 28.93
N GLN A 48 7.71 21.52 28.90
CA GLN A 48 8.09 20.39 28.05
C GLN A 48 7.99 20.77 26.56
N VAL A 49 6.96 21.52 26.17
CA VAL A 49 6.81 22.02 24.80
C VAL A 49 7.99 22.91 24.42
N ALA A 50 8.36 23.88 25.26
CA ALA A 50 9.49 24.77 25.00
C ALA A 50 10.82 24.00 24.87
N GLN A 51 11.07 23.02 25.74
CA GLN A 51 12.28 22.18 25.66
C GLN A 51 12.33 21.34 24.39
N LEU A 52 11.20 20.80 23.95
CA LEU A 52 11.10 20.01 22.72
C LEU A 52 11.27 20.87 21.47
N GLU A 53 10.72 22.08 21.46
CA GLU A 53 10.90 23.05 20.36
C GLU A 53 12.35 23.51 20.24
N GLN A 54 13.04 23.77 21.36
CA GLN A 54 14.46 24.10 21.36
C GLN A 54 15.29 22.94 20.80
N LEU A 55 15.06 21.71 21.30
CA LEU A 55 15.75 20.50 20.81
C LEU A 55 15.56 20.32 19.30
N GLN A 56 14.36 20.62 18.80
CA GLN A 56 14.04 20.56 17.37
C GLN A 56 14.83 21.59 16.56
N GLN A 57 14.91 22.84 17.01
CA GLN A 57 15.66 23.91 16.34
C GLN A 57 17.17 23.61 16.28
N GLU A 58 17.74 23.13 17.39
CA GLU A 58 19.15 22.71 17.45
C GLU A 58 19.43 21.57 16.46
N THR A 59 18.55 20.57 16.43
CA THR A 59 18.66 19.42 15.51
C THR A 59 18.56 19.84 14.06
N GLN A 60 17.62 20.73 13.72
CA GLN A 60 17.45 21.24 12.37
C GLN A 60 18.69 22.01 11.91
N THR A 61 19.24 22.87 12.76
CA THR A 61 20.43 23.67 12.47
C THR A 61 21.63 22.77 12.22
N ALA A 62 21.85 21.77 13.07
CA ALA A 62 22.91 20.78 12.88
C ALA A 62 22.72 19.94 11.61
N MET A 63 21.48 19.59 11.25
CA MET A 63 21.17 18.87 10.00
C MET A 63 21.45 19.70 8.74
N VAL A 64 21.16 21.01 8.77
CA VAL A 64 21.46 21.93 7.66
C VAL A 64 22.97 22.09 7.52
N ALA A 65 23.68 22.36 8.61
CA ALA A 65 25.14 22.50 8.61
C ALA A 65 25.85 21.24 8.08
N LEU A 66 25.42 20.05 8.54
CA LEU A 66 25.95 18.77 8.06
C LEU A 66 25.64 18.56 6.57
N ARG A 67 24.52 19.09 6.07
CA ARG A 67 24.16 19.00 4.67
C ARG A 67 25.03 19.89 3.79
N GLU A 68 25.38 21.08 4.27
CA GLU A 68 26.24 22.06 3.60
C GLU A 68 27.73 21.69 3.63
N GLN A 69 28.12 20.71 4.47
CA GLN A 69 29.46 20.14 4.41
C GLN A 69 29.64 19.32 3.13
N ASP A 70 30.44 19.88 2.22
CA ASP A 70 30.81 19.28 0.92
C ASP A 70 32.07 18.40 0.99
N ASN A 71 32.79 18.44 2.11
CA ASN A 71 34.05 17.71 2.33
C ASN A 71 33.89 16.31 2.93
N LEU A 72 32.66 15.87 3.21
CA LEU A 72 32.38 14.58 3.82
C LEU A 72 31.97 13.54 2.77
N ASP A 73 32.61 12.38 2.82
CA ASP A 73 32.12 11.22 2.08
C ASP A 73 30.70 10.81 2.56
N GLN A 74 29.94 10.18 1.67
CA GLN A 74 28.55 9.81 1.89
C GLN A 74 28.36 8.90 3.11
N GLU A 75 29.32 8.02 3.41
CA GLU A 75 29.26 7.14 4.57
C GLU A 75 29.45 7.92 5.88
N ALA A 76 30.46 8.79 5.94
CA ALA A 76 30.72 9.67 7.08
C ALA A 76 29.53 10.60 7.35
N LYS A 77 28.96 11.19 6.29
CA LYS A 77 27.75 12.04 6.37
C LYS A 77 26.55 11.28 6.95
N ARG A 78 26.38 10.00 6.58
CA ARG A 78 25.33 9.13 7.17
C ARG A 78 25.58 8.80 8.63
N ALA A 79 26.83 8.50 9.00
CA ALA A 79 27.19 8.21 10.38
C ALA A 79 26.91 9.40 11.30
N GLN A 80 27.28 10.62 10.86
CA GLN A 80 27.00 11.84 11.60
C GLN A 80 25.51 12.15 11.70
N MET A 81 24.72 11.96 10.62
CA MET A 81 23.26 12.09 10.68
C MET A 81 22.66 11.10 11.70
N HIS A 82 23.14 9.86 11.72
CA HIS A 82 22.67 8.87 12.69
C HIS A 82 23.05 9.25 14.13
N ALA A 83 24.27 9.74 14.36
CA ALA A 83 24.72 10.20 15.67
C ALA A 83 23.88 11.37 16.19
N LEU A 84 23.65 12.40 15.36
CA LEU A 84 22.79 13.53 15.68
C LEU A 84 21.37 13.06 16.04
N HIS A 85 20.87 12.10 15.29
CA HIS A 85 19.56 11.54 15.51
C HIS A 85 19.45 10.76 16.84
N GLN A 86 20.47 9.95 17.18
CA GLN A 86 20.52 9.25 18.47
C GLN A 86 20.58 10.24 19.64
N ARG A 87 21.41 11.28 19.53
CA ARG A 87 21.52 12.34 20.55
C ARG A 87 20.17 13.00 20.80
N SER A 88 19.52 13.45 19.73
CA SER A 88 18.22 14.13 19.79
C SER A 88 17.17 13.23 20.44
N LYS A 89 17.18 11.94 20.09
CA LYS A 89 16.31 10.94 20.71
C LYS A 89 16.55 10.82 22.22
N THR A 90 17.79 10.69 22.66
CA THR A 90 18.11 10.56 24.10
C THR A 90 17.65 11.79 24.87
N GLN A 91 17.86 12.99 24.33
CA GLN A 91 17.38 14.23 24.94
C GLN A 91 15.85 14.28 25.00
N MET A 92 15.15 13.85 23.94
CA MET A 92 13.69 13.76 23.96
C MET A 92 13.17 12.76 25.00
N GLU A 93 13.83 11.61 25.16
CA GLU A 93 13.49 10.62 26.20
C GLU A 93 13.68 11.19 27.62
N THR A 94 14.59 12.15 27.84
CA THR A 94 14.74 12.81 29.15
C THR A 94 13.67 13.86 29.45
N ILE A 95 13.05 14.46 28.42
CA ILE A 95 12.01 15.49 28.58
C ILE A 95 10.63 14.86 28.86
N LEU A 96 10.37 13.67 28.30
CA LEU A 96 9.09 12.97 28.40
C LEU A 96 9.07 11.96 29.55
N SER A 97 7.97 11.91 30.30
CA SER A 97 7.75 10.88 31.32
C SER A 97 7.63 9.47 30.69
N PRO A 98 7.88 8.38 31.45
CA PRO A 98 7.70 7.02 30.93
C PRO A 98 6.29 6.75 30.39
N GLU A 99 5.26 7.35 30.99
CA GLU A 99 3.88 7.25 30.53
C GLU A 99 3.66 8.00 29.22
N GLN A 100 4.19 9.23 29.10
CA GLN A 100 4.15 10.01 27.86
C GLN A 100 4.92 9.31 26.73
N GLN A 101 6.03 8.64 27.03
CA GLN A 101 6.76 7.83 26.05
C GLN A 101 5.92 6.65 25.53
N GLN A 102 5.14 5.99 26.40
CA GLN A 102 4.26 4.91 26.00
C GLN A 102 3.07 5.42 25.17
N GLN A 103 2.46 6.54 25.56
CA GLN A 103 1.40 7.21 24.80
C GLN A 103 1.89 7.65 23.41
N LEU A 104 3.13 8.13 23.32
CA LEU A 104 3.74 8.53 22.06
C LEU A 104 3.91 7.36 21.09
N HIS A 105 4.29 6.20 21.62
CA HIS A 105 4.36 4.96 20.84
C HIS A 105 2.98 4.54 20.32
N SER A 106 1.97 4.50 21.18
CA SER A 106 0.61 4.09 20.79
C SER A 106 -0.01 5.06 19.78
N PHE A 107 0.16 6.36 19.99
CA PHE A 107 -0.28 7.41 19.07
C PHE A 107 0.34 7.21 17.68
N GLY A 108 1.66 7.00 17.63
CA GLY A 108 2.33 6.77 16.36
C GLY A 108 1.90 5.46 15.67
N GLU A 109 1.63 4.40 16.43
CA GLU A 109 1.08 3.16 15.87
C GLU A 109 -0.31 3.36 15.28
N ALA A 110 -1.18 4.10 15.98
CA ALA A 110 -2.52 4.46 15.51
C ALA A 110 -2.45 5.28 14.21
N LYS A 111 -1.64 6.35 14.15
CA LYS A 111 -1.45 7.16 12.93
C LYS A 111 -0.85 6.35 11.78
N ARG A 112 0.07 5.42 12.05
CA ARG A 112 0.59 4.51 11.00
C ARG A 112 -0.47 3.57 10.48
N GLN A 113 -1.33 3.05 11.34
CA GLN A 113 -2.43 2.20 10.94
C GLN A 113 -3.44 2.98 10.10
N GLU A 114 -3.80 4.19 10.52
CA GLU A 114 -4.66 5.11 9.78
C GLU A 114 -4.08 5.45 8.40
N HIS A 115 -2.81 5.85 8.32
CA HIS A 115 -2.17 6.12 7.03
C HIS A 115 -2.10 4.87 6.14
N ARG A 116 -1.90 3.67 6.73
CA ARG A 116 -1.93 2.40 5.97
C ARG A 116 -3.32 2.10 5.43
N THR A 117 -4.38 2.33 6.20
CA THR A 117 -5.77 2.11 5.76
C THR A 117 -6.15 3.11 4.67
N GLN A 118 -5.87 4.39 4.87
CA GLN A 118 -6.08 5.44 3.87
C GLN A 118 -5.30 5.13 2.57
N GLN A 119 -4.03 4.75 2.67
CA GLN A 119 -3.23 4.37 1.49
C GLN A 119 -3.80 3.12 0.79
N LYS A 120 -4.36 2.17 1.54
CA LYS A 120 -5.01 0.98 0.96
C LYS A 120 -6.31 1.36 0.24
N SER A 121 -7.14 2.21 0.83
CA SER A 121 -8.37 2.71 0.22
C SER A 121 -8.09 3.51 -1.05
N MET A 122 -7.16 4.48 -0.99
CA MET A 122 -6.71 5.24 -2.16
C MET A 122 -6.21 4.32 -3.29
N ARG A 123 -5.41 3.30 -2.96
CA ARG A 123 -4.91 2.34 -3.98
C ARG A 123 -6.04 1.55 -4.62
N LYS A 124 -7.05 1.14 -3.84
CA LYS A 124 -8.24 0.43 -4.33
C LYS A 124 -9.06 1.32 -5.27
N GLU A 125 -9.30 2.57 -4.87
CA GLU A 125 -10.04 3.52 -5.69
C GLU A 125 -9.32 3.87 -7.00
N LEU A 126 -8.01 4.12 -6.94
CA LEU A 126 -7.20 4.31 -8.16
C LEU A 126 -7.20 3.07 -9.06
N GLN A 127 -7.27 1.87 -8.48
CA GLN A 127 -7.38 0.64 -9.26
C GLN A 127 -8.73 0.55 -9.96
N GLN A 128 -9.82 0.79 -9.23
CA GLN A 128 -11.18 0.79 -9.77
C GLN A 128 -11.34 1.83 -10.88
N TYR A 129 -10.89 3.07 -10.64
CA TYR A 129 -10.90 4.12 -11.65
C TYR A 129 -10.17 3.71 -12.93
N ARG A 130 -8.99 3.06 -12.81
CA ARG A 130 -8.26 2.56 -13.99
C ARG A 130 -9.04 1.48 -14.73
N GLN A 131 -9.71 0.58 -14.03
CA GLN A 131 -10.50 -0.49 -14.64
C GLN A 131 -11.72 0.05 -15.38
N GLU A 132 -12.43 1.00 -14.78
CA GLU A 132 -13.68 1.55 -15.34
C GLU A 132 -13.44 2.57 -16.45
N ASN A 133 -12.40 3.41 -16.34
CA ASN A 133 -12.24 4.59 -17.20
C ASN A 133 -11.09 4.46 -18.20
N ILE A 134 -9.99 3.79 -17.83
CA ILE A 134 -8.77 3.73 -18.65
C ILE A 134 -8.69 2.43 -19.45
N GLN A 135 -8.90 1.29 -18.79
CA GLN A 135 -8.77 -0.03 -19.39
C GLN A 135 -9.68 -0.25 -20.62
N PRO A 136 -10.98 0.11 -20.64
CA PRO A 136 -11.81 -0.09 -21.84
C PRO A 136 -11.31 0.73 -23.02
N VAL A 137 -10.92 1.99 -22.79
CA VAL A 137 -10.38 2.87 -23.84
C VAL A 137 -9.07 2.30 -24.39
N MET A 138 -8.14 1.91 -23.51
CA MET A 138 -6.87 1.34 -23.95
C MET A 138 -7.07 0.02 -24.70
N ARG A 139 -7.99 -0.85 -24.24
CA ARG A 139 -8.38 -2.09 -24.94
C ARG A 139 -8.90 -1.82 -26.34
N ALA A 140 -9.78 -0.82 -26.50
CA ALA A 140 -10.28 -0.43 -27.82
C ALA A 140 -9.16 0.04 -28.75
N GLN A 141 -8.20 0.83 -28.25
CA GLN A 141 -7.03 1.24 -29.06
C GLN A 141 -6.14 0.04 -29.41
N ARG A 142 -5.99 -0.92 -28.49
CA ARG A 142 -5.22 -2.14 -28.73
C ARG A 142 -5.85 -3.02 -29.80
N GLN A 143 -7.17 -3.20 -29.76
CA GLN A 143 -7.92 -3.94 -30.80
C GLN A 143 -7.76 -3.30 -32.18
N LYS A 144 -7.75 -1.96 -32.27
CA LYS A 144 -7.46 -1.25 -33.54
C LYS A 144 -6.06 -1.55 -34.05
N LEU A 145 -5.04 -1.60 -33.17
CA LEU A 145 -3.70 -2.00 -33.61
C LEU A 145 -3.68 -3.46 -34.06
N ASP A 146 -4.30 -4.37 -33.31
CA ASP A 146 -4.30 -5.78 -33.66
C ASP A 146 -4.94 -6.00 -35.04
N ALA A 147 -6.01 -5.28 -35.39
CA ALA A 147 -6.62 -5.37 -36.73
C ALA A 147 -5.68 -5.03 -37.90
N VAL A 148 -4.63 -4.22 -37.68
CA VAL A 148 -3.65 -3.85 -38.71
C VAL A 148 -2.33 -4.62 -38.61
N MET A 149 -2.10 -5.35 -37.51
CA MET A 149 -0.89 -6.15 -37.32
C MET A 149 -0.92 -7.42 -38.16
N ARG A 150 0.23 -7.78 -38.74
CA ARG A 150 0.42 -9.08 -39.41
C ARG A 150 0.24 -10.22 -38.41
N ALA A 151 -0.33 -11.33 -38.87
CA ALA A 151 -0.58 -12.53 -38.05
C ALA A 151 0.71 -13.07 -37.38
N GLU A 152 1.85 -13.04 -38.09
CA GLU A 152 3.15 -13.44 -37.55
C GLU A 152 3.60 -12.54 -36.38
N ASP A 153 3.41 -11.22 -36.51
CA ASP A 153 3.78 -10.26 -35.47
C ASP A 153 2.86 -10.38 -34.24
N GLN A 154 1.57 -10.66 -34.46
CA GLN A 154 0.62 -10.95 -33.38
C GLN A 154 1.01 -12.21 -32.62
N ALA A 155 1.39 -13.29 -33.34
CA ALA A 155 1.84 -14.54 -32.73
C ALA A 155 3.14 -14.34 -31.92
N LEU A 156 4.10 -13.58 -32.47
CA LEU A 156 5.33 -13.21 -31.75
C LEU A 156 5.02 -12.41 -30.47
N LEU A 157 4.10 -11.44 -30.56
CA LEU A 157 3.70 -10.63 -29.42
C LEU A 157 2.98 -11.46 -28.34
N ALA A 158 2.11 -12.38 -28.73
CA ALA A 158 1.43 -13.29 -27.81
C ALA A 158 2.43 -14.19 -27.07
N LYS A 159 3.39 -14.79 -27.79
CA LYS A 159 4.49 -15.56 -27.20
C LYS A 159 5.29 -14.72 -26.21
N THR A 160 5.65 -13.49 -26.59
CA THR A 160 6.41 -12.57 -25.73
C THR A 160 5.65 -12.21 -24.46
N ARG A 161 4.34 -11.94 -24.56
CA ARG A 161 3.48 -11.68 -23.39
C ARG A 161 3.42 -12.89 -22.46
N ALA A 162 3.28 -14.09 -23.00
CA ALA A 162 3.23 -15.33 -22.22
C ALA A 162 4.54 -15.58 -21.44
N THR A 163 5.70 -15.43 -22.08
CA THR A 163 7.01 -15.57 -21.41
C THR A 163 7.15 -14.59 -20.25
N LEU A 164 6.80 -13.32 -20.48
CA LEU A 164 6.90 -12.29 -19.45
C LEU A 164 5.87 -12.47 -18.33
N ALA A 165 4.69 -13.01 -18.62
CA ALA A 165 3.69 -13.36 -17.62
C ALA A 165 4.19 -14.49 -16.71
N ALA A 166 4.74 -15.56 -17.30
CA ALA A 166 5.36 -16.67 -16.57
C ALA A 166 6.51 -16.18 -15.67
N ALA A 167 7.41 -15.35 -16.20
CA ALA A 167 8.52 -14.76 -15.44
C ALA A 167 8.04 -13.94 -14.23
N ARG A 168 6.95 -13.17 -14.41
CA ARG A 168 6.33 -12.41 -13.32
C ARG A 168 5.71 -13.34 -12.28
N ALA A 169 5.03 -14.40 -12.71
CA ALA A 169 4.41 -15.38 -11.81
C ALA A 169 5.48 -16.11 -10.97
N GLU A 170 6.57 -16.55 -11.59
CA GLU A 170 7.71 -17.17 -10.90
C GLU A 170 8.32 -16.23 -9.87
N HIS A 171 8.61 -14.98 -10.25
CA HIS A 171 9.15 -13.99 -9.31
C HIS A 171 8.16 -13.68 -8.18
N GLN A 172 6.86 -13.68 -8.44
CA GLN A 172 5.83 -13.55 -7.41
C GLN A 172 5.84 -14.75 -6.46
N ALA A 173 5.94 -15.97 -6.96
CA ALA A 173 6.00 -17.21 -6.17
C ALA A 173 7.26 -17.22 -5.28
N GLN A 174 8.45 -16.96 -5.85
CA GLN A 174 9.70 -16.83 -5.11
C GLN A 174 9.59 -15.79 -3.98
N ARG A 175 8.91 -14.66 -4.24
CA ARG A 175 8.67 -13.63 -3.22
C ARG A 175 7.71 -14.11 -2.13
N GLN A 176 6.70 -14.88 -2.47
CA GLN A 176 5.78 -15.46 -1.49
C GLN A 176 6.49 -16.50 -0.62
N GLU A 177 7.31 -17.37 -1.20
CA GLU A 177 8.13 -18.33 -0.48
C GLU A 177 9.15 -17.64 0.43
N ALA A 178 9.88 -16.65 -0.09
CA ALA A 178 10.82 -15.86 0.71
C ALA A 178 10.11 -15.11 1.85
N ARG A 179 8.83 -14.73 1.68
CA ARG A 179 8.01 -14.15 2.74
C ARG A 179 7.60 -15.20 3.78
N LYS A 180 7.17 -16.39 3.34
CA LYS A 180 6.83 -17.52 4.22
C LYS A 180 8.04 -17.97 5.04
N ALA A 181 9.18 -18.19 4.39
CA ALA A 181 10.44 -18.57 5.05
C ALA A 181 10.91 -17.52 6.08
N LYS A 182 10.68 -16.23 5.81
CA LYS A 182 10.96 -15.14 6.77
C LYS A 182 9.94 -15.04 7.90
N ALA A 183 8.69 -15.45 7.68
CA ALA A 183 7.66 -15.48 8.72
C ALA A 183 7.90 -16.62 9.73
N SER A 184 8.63 -17.66 9.33
CA SER A 184 9.05 -18.78 10.18
C SER A 184 10.33 -18.52 10.99
N GLN A 185 11.03 -17.42 10.74
CA GLN A 185 12.23 -17.01 11.50
C GLN A 185 11.83 -16.00 12.59
N GLU A 186 12.49 -16.06 13.75
CA GLU A 186 12.30 -15.08 14.83
C GLU A 186 12.40 -13.63 14.31
N PRO A 187 11.62 -12.70 14.90
CA PRO A 187 11.66 -11.30 14.50
C PRO A 187 13.07 -10.76 14.67
N ARG A 188 13.70 -10.43 13.54
CA ARG A 188 15.09 -9.99 13.48
C ARG A 188 15.35 -8.75 14.33
N GLN A 189 16.58 -8.66 14.83
CA GLN A 189 17.03 -7.51 15.61
C GLN A 189 16.82 -6.19 14.84
N PRO A 190 16.25 -5.17 15.52
CA PRO A 190 16.21 -3.79 15.09
C PRO A 190 17.55 -3.26 14.55
N GLY A 191 17.60 -2.68 13.33
CA GLY A 191 18.72 -1.83 12.90
C GLY A 191 19.53 -2.29 11.69
N THR A 192 19.35 -3.51 11.20
CA THR A 192 19.98 -3.91 9.92
C THR A 192 19.14 -3.40 8.75
N HIS A 193 19.40 -2.17 8.30
CA HIS A 193 18.94 -1.69 7.00
C HIS A 193 19.71 -2.45 5.90
N ARG A 194 19.37 -3.72 5.69
CA ARG A 194 19.85 -4.42 4.50
C ARG A 194 19.20 -3.70 3.32
N LYS A 195 20.02 -3.09 2.46
CA LYS A 195 19.66 -2.88 1.06
C LYS A 195 19.30 -4.26 0.50
N GLY A 196 18.04 -4.66 0.67
CA GLY A 196 17.50 -5.75 -0.13
C GLY A 196 17.73 -5.35 -1.58
N PRO A 197 18.04 -6.30 -2.49
CA PRO A 197 18.22 -5.99 -3.90
C PRO A 197 17.03 -5.12 -4.30
N HIS A 198 17.32 -3.90 -4.77
CA HIS A 198 16.29 -2.90 -5.02
C HIS A 198 15.24 -3.55 -5.91
N GLN A 199 14.09 -3.76 -5.29
CA GLN A 199 12.96 -4.54 -5.74
C GLN A 199 12.61 -4.18 -7.18
N GLY A 200 12.61 -5.16 -8.10
CA GLY A 200 12.00 -5.02 -9.42
C GLY A 200 12.50 -3.83 -10.23
N ASN A 201 13.82 -3.62 -10.34
CA ASN A 201 14.31 -2.75 -11.41
C ASN A 201 13.89 -3.39 -12.74
N ARG A 202 13.01 -2.73 -13.49
CA ARG A 202 12.60 -3.15 -14.84
C ARG A 202 13.82 -3.49 -15.70
N GLN A 203 14.94 -2.80 -15.47
CA GLN A 203 16.23 -3.08 -16.09
C GLN A 203 16.78 -4.49 -15.78
N ALA A 204 16.65 -4.98 -14.55
CA ALA A 204 17.08 -6.33 -14.17
C ALA A 204 16.19 -7.41 -14.82
N MET A 205 14.90 -7.12 -15.02
CA MET A 205 14.03 -8.00 -15.79
C MET A 205 14.47 -8.03 -17.27
N TRP A 206 14.72 -6.86 -17.86
CA TRP A 206 15.18 -6.74 -19.25
C TRP A 206 16.59 -7.28 -19.49
N ALA A 207 17.42 -7.37 -18.46
CA ALA A 207 18.70 -8.07 -18.54
C ALA A 207 18.54 -9.59 -18.61
N LYS A 208 17.47 -10.15 -18.03
CA LYS A 208 17.17 -11.59 -18.09
C LYS A 208 16.48 -12.02 -19.38
N TYR A 209 15.71 -11.11 -19.98
CA TYR A 209 14.91 -11.36 -21.18
C TYR A 209 15.31 -10.39 -22.32
N PRO A 210 16.58 -10.41 -22.78
CA PRO A 210 17.05 -9.47 -23.80
C PRO A 210 16.38 -9.72 -25.15
N ALA A 211 16.13 -10.98 -25.53
CA ALA A 211 15.48 -11.34 -26.79
C ALA A 211 14.04 -10.84 -26.85
N GLU A 212 13.27 -11.01 -25.77
CA GLU A 212 11.89 -10.49 -25.67
C GLU A 212 11.86 -8.96 -25.71
N LYS A 213 12.83 -8.32 -25.06
CA LYS A 213 12.97 -6.86 -25.08
C LYS A 213 13.26 -6.37 -26.50
N GLU A 214 14.18 -7.02 -27.21
CA GLU A 214 14.52 -6.70 -28.60
C GLU A 214 13.33 -6.92 -29.53
N ALA A 215 12.63 -8.06 -29.41
CA ALA A 215 11.42 -8.33 -30.17
C ALA A 215 10.35 -7.22 -29.98
N LEU A 216 10.14 -6.75 -28.75
CA LEU A 216 9.23 -5.63 -28.46
C LEU A 216 9.71 -4.30 -29.03
N GLN A 217 11.02 -4.05 -29.03
CA GLN A 217 11.59 -2.85 -29.64
C GLN A 217 11.41 -2.86 -31.16
N THR A 218 11.64 -4.00 -31.80
CA THR A 218 11.43 -4.19 -33.25
C THR A 218 9.96 -4.03 -33.61
N LEU A 219 9.04 -4.64 -32.86
CA LEU A 219 7.60 -4.45 -33.07
C LEU A 219 7.17 -3.00 -32.84
N ALA A 220 7.71 -2.33 -31.81
CA ALA A 220 7.40 -0.92 -31.55
C ALA A 220 7.87 0.00 -32.68
N ALA A 221 9.04 -0.28 -33.27
CA ALA A 221 9.54 0.48 -34.42
C ALA A 221 8.75 0.20 -35.69
N LYS A 222 8.35 -1.07 -35.92
CA LYS A 222 7.57 -1.48 -37.10
C LYS A 222 6.18 -0.85 -37.15
N TYR A 223 5.52 -0.75 -35.99
CA TYR A 223 4.17 -0.18 -35.85
C TYR A 223 4.18 1.22 -35.22
N ASP A 224 5.31 1.93 -35.33
CA ASP A 224 5.55 3.20 -34.63
C ASP A 224 4.48 4.26 -34.95
N ARG A 225 4.21 4.44 -36.24
CA ARG A 225 3.21 5.38 -36.76
C ARG A 225 1.81 5.06 -36.24
N ASP A 226 1.40 3.79 -36.33
CA ASP A 226 0.06 3.35 -35.92
C ASP A 226 -0.12 3.51 -34.41
N ILE A 227 0.86 3.08 -33.61
CA ILE A 227 0.82 3.23 -32.16
C ILE A 227 0.79 4.70 -31.76
N THR A 228 1.57 5.56 -32.43
CA THR A 228 1.61 7.00 -32.13
C THR A 228 0.26 7.64 -32.40
N ALA A 229 -0.35 7.40 -33.56
CA ALA A 229 -1.67 7.91 -33.91
C ALA A 229 -2.77 7.45 -32.91
N LEU A 230 -2.73 6.18 -32.49
CA LEU A 230 -3.68 5.64 -31.50
C LEU A 230 -3.52 6.27 -30.12
N LEU A 231 -2.30 6.59 -29.70
CA LEU A 231 -2.01 7.24 -28.41
C LEU A 231 -2.32 8.73 -28.42
N GLU A 232 -2.17 9.40 -29.57
CA GLU A 232 -2.55 10.81 -29.77
C GLU A 232 -4.08 10.97 -29.80
N ALA A 233 -4.81 10.04 -30.41
CA ALA A 233 -6.27 10.06 -30.44
C ALA A 233 -6.92 10.06 -29.04
N ILE A 234 -6.22 9.55 -28.01
CA ILE A 234 -6.68 9.52 -26.62
C ILE A 234 -5.99 10.58 -25.74
N ALA A 235 -5.20 11.49 -26.31
CA ALA A 235 -4.56 12.57 -25.57
C ALA A 235 -5.51 13.37 -24.66
N PRO A 236 -6.68 13.86 -25.13
CA PRO A 236 -7.61 14.60 -24.25
C PRO A 236 -8.14 13.75 -23.10
N GLN A 237 -8.46 12.48 -23.36
CA GLN A 237 -8.89 11.54 -22.30
C GLN A 237 -7.77 11.31 -21.27
N ARG A 238 -6.50 11.26 -21.70
CA ARG A 238 -5.35 11.11 -20.82
C ARG A 238 -5.10 12.32 -19.92
N GLU A 239 -5.42 13.52 -20.37
CA GLU A 239 -5.37 14.72 -19.53
C GLU A 239 -6.45 14.65 -18.45
N GLN A 240 -7.67 14.30 -18.83
CA GLN A 240 -8.77 14.08 -17.90
C GLN A 240 -8.41 13.00 -16.87
N TRP A 241 -7.88 11.86 -17.28
CA TRP A 241 -7.47 10.79 -16.36
C TRP A 241 -6.38 11.23 -15.38
N GLN A 242 -5.47 12.12 -15.80
CA GLN A 242 -4.45 12.67 -14.90
C GLN A 242 -5.08 13.59 -13.86
N ALA A 243 -6.04 14.44 -14.27
CA ALA A 243 -6.80 15.30 -13.37
C ALA A 243 -7.61 14.47 -12.35
N ASP A 244 -8.33 13.45 -12.81
CA ASP A 244 -9.16 12.59 -11.95
C ASP A 244 -8.31 11.78 -10.97
N GLN A 245 -7.19 11.20 -11.43
CA GLN A 245 -6.26 10.51 -10.55
C GLN A 245 -5.60 11.44 -9.54
N LYS A 246 -5.36 12.71 -9.92
CA LYS A 246 -4.89 13.74 -8.98
C LYS A 246 -5.97 14.04 -7.94
N ALA A 247 -7.22 14.26 -8.36
CA ALA A 247 -8.34 14.49 -7.46
C ALA A 247 -8.58 13.31 -6.49
N ILE A 248 -8.48 12.06 -6.95
CA ILE A 248 -8.52 10.87 -6.08
C ILE A 248 -7.41 10.95 -5.04
N ARG A 249 -6.16 11.25 -5.42
CA ARG A 249 -5.04 11.33 -4.46
C ARG A 249 -5.21 12.47 -3.47
N ASP A 250 -5.71 13.61 -3.93
CA ASP A 250 -5.92 14.79 -3.10
C ASP A 250 -7.01 14.55 -2.04
N ARG A 251 -8.02 13.71 -2.29
CA ARG A 251 -9.01 13.29 -1.29
C ARG A 251 -8.45 12.49 -0.11
N TYR A 252 -7.34 11.76 -0.30
CA TYR A 252 -6.67 11.02 0.78
C TYR A 252 -5.46 11.77 1.34
N ARG A 253 -5.29 13.04 0.95
CA ARG A 253 -4.24 13.87 1.48
C ARG A 253 -4.65 14.36 2.87
N PRO A 254 -3.80 14.21 3.90
CA PRO A 254 -4.02 14.86 5.19
C PRO A 254 -4.13 16.38 5.00
N ALA A 255 -5.04 17.03 5.73
CA ALA A 255 -5.25 18.49 5.66
C ALA A 255 -3.95 19.28 5.89
N ASP A 256 -3.09 18.78 6.78
CA ASP A 256 -1.83 19.41 7.16
C ASP A 256 -0.64 19.03 6.24
N ALA A 257 -0.87 18.24 5.20
CA ALA A 257 0.22 17.80 4.34
C ALA A 257 0.71 18.97 3.45
N PRO A 258 1.98 19.39 3.56
CA PRO A 258 2.49 20.56 2.85
C PRO A 258 2.25 20.42 1.36
N GLN A 259 1.76 21.49 0.70
CA GLN A 259 1.52 21.49 -0.74
C GLN A 259 2.76 20.95 -1.46
N ARG A 260 2.55 19.99 -2.37
CA ARG A 260 3.66 19.56 -3.20
C ARG A 260 3.84 20.71 -4.17
N PRO A 261 5.04 21.29 -4.30
CA PRO A 261 5.25 22.25 -5.37
C PRO A 261 4.81 21.55 -6.66
N GLU A 262 4.07 22.27 -7.51
CA GLU A 262 4.00 21.88 -8.92
C GLU A 262 5.44 21.61 -9.33
N ARG A 263 5.68 20.45 -9.96
CA ARG A 263 7.04 20.06 -10.32
C ARG A 263 7.60 21.16 -11.20
N ALA A 264 8.37 22.08 -10.61
CA ALA A 264 9.21 22.97 -11.35
C ALA A 264 10.10 22.08 -12.21
N GLU A 265 10.18 22.37 -13.50
CA GLU A 265 10.96 21.64 -14.51
C GLU A 265 12.48 21.59 -14.22
N GLN A 266 12.92 22.02 -13.05
CA GLN A 266 14.33 22.11 -12.69
C GLN A 266 14.71 21.04 -11.66
N GLY A 267 15.34 19.99 -12.19
CA GLY A 267 16.07 19.01 -11.38
C GLY A 267 16.53 17.84 -12.23
N GLN A 268 17.71 17.96 -12.83
CA GLN A 268 18.45 16.86 -13.48
C GLN A 268 18.66 15.71 -12.47
N ARG A 269 17.72 14.78 -12.41
CA ARG A 269 17.84 13.52 -11.66
C ARG A 269 17.88 12.36 -12.64
N GLY A 270 19.03 12.25 -13.30
CA GLY A 270 19.47 11.11 -14.11
C GLY A 270 18.65 10.83 -15.37
N ASP A 271 19.03 9.72 -16.00
CA ASP A 271 18.53 9.02 -17.22
C ASP A 271 16.98 8.88 -17.36
N ARG A 272 16.23 9.42 -16.40
CA ARG A 272 14.77 9.55 -16.37
C ARG A 272 14.24 10.72 -17.21
N HIS A 273 15.08 11.56 -17.80
CA HIS A 273 14.68 12.72 -18.61
C HIS A 273 14.81 12.55 -20.12
N ASN A 274 15.32 11.42 -20.63
CA ASN A 274 15.30 11.20 -22.07
C ASN A 274 13.84 11.03 -22.57
N PRO A 275 13.28 12.00 -23.33
CA PRO A 275 11.89 11.96 -23.78
C PRO A 275 11.65 10.84 -24.79
N GLU A 276 12.65 10.55 -25.63
CA GLU A 276 12.61 9.50 -26.64
C GLU A 276 12.53 8.12 -25.98
N ARG A 277 13.34 7.90 -24.94
CA ARG A 277 13.28 6.67 -24.13
C ARG A 277 11.90 6.49 -23.46
N ARG A 278 11.28 7.58 -23.01
CA ARG A 278 9.92 7.54 -22.42
C ARG A 278 8.86 7.21 -23.47
N ALA A 279 8.98 7.76 -24.67
CA ALA A 279 8.07 7.45 -25.78
C ALA A 279 8.20 5.97 -26.18
N GLN A 280 9.43 5.46 -26.33
CA GLN A 280 9.68 4.05 -26.62
C GLN A 280 9.14 3.14 -25.51
N ASP A 281 9.34 3.50 -24.24
CA ASP A 281 8.79 2.78 -23.09
C ASP A 281 7.25 2.74 -23.10
N ALA A 282 6.59 3.82 -23.52
CA ALA A 282 5.14 3.88 -23.64
C ALA A 282 4.62 2.96 -24.75
N LYS A 283 5.29 2.94 -25.91
CA LYS A 283 4.98 2.05 -27.03
C LYS A 283 5.14 0.58 -26.64
N ILE A 284 6.22 0.23 -25.94
CA ILE A 284 6.43 -1.13 -25.42
C ILE A 284 5.34 -1.51 -24.40
N ARG A 285 4.97 -0.60 -23.50
CA ARG A 285 3.87 -0.85 -22.54
C ARG A 285 2.53 -1.08 -23.24
N PHE A 286 2.27 -0.33 -24.31
CA PHE A 286 1.07 -0.48 -25.13
C PHE A 286 1.04 -1.85 -25.83
N LEU A 287 2.17 -2.31 -26.38
CA LEU A 287 2.30 -3.66 -26.96
C LEU A 287 2.13 -4.77 -25.91
N LEU A 288 2.64 -4.57 -24.70
CA LEU A 288 2.52 -5.57 -23.62
C LEU A 288 1.12 -5.65 -23.00
N MET A 289 0.23 -4.72 -23.32
CA MET A 289 -1.15 -4.79 -22.86
C MET A 289 -1.93 -5.82 -23.68
N ASP A 290 -2.53 -6.77 -22.98
CA ASP A 290 -3.34 -7.82 -23.59
C ASP A 290 -4.81 -7.35 -23.70
N PRO A 291 -5.39 -7.21 -24.91
CA PRO A 291 -6.78 -6.80 -25.08
C PRO A 291 -7.77 -7.94 -24.82
N THR A 292 -7.35 -9.19 -24.98
CA THR A 292 -8.17 -10.39 -24.81
C THR A 292 -7.98 -11.03 -23.44
N ALA A 293 -7.02 -10.54 -22.65
CA ALA A 293 -6.98 -10.86 -21.22
C ALA A 293 -8.38 -10.64 -20.66
N PRO A 294 -8.99 -11.68 -20.05
CA PRO A 294 -10.35 -11.59 -19.55
C PRO A 294 -10.47 -10.33 -18.71
N GLU A 295 -11.62 -9.68 -18.76
CA GLU A 295 -11.89 -8.60 -17.83
C GLU A 295 -11.63 -9.14 -16.42
N GLU A 296 -10.46 -8.84 -15.87
CA GLU A 296 -10.30 -8.62 -14.44
C GLU A 296 -11.17 -7.40 -14.09
N THR A 297 -12.49 -7.53 -14.30
CA THR A 297 -13.44 -7.13 -13.29
C THR A 297 -12.77 -7.50 -11.97
N ALA A 298 -12.79 -6.59 -11.02
CA ALA A 298 -12.26 -6.82 -9.69
C ALA A 298 -13.05 -7.90 -8.92
N GLN A 299 -13.48 -8.97 -9.59
CA GLN A 299 -13.39 -10.30 -9.05
C GLN A 299 -11.99 -10.87 -9.42
N LYS A 300 -10.93 -10.47 -8.69
CA LYS A 300 -10.21 -11.44 -7.83
C LYS A 300 -11.17 -12.59 -7.58
N PRO A 301 -10.88 -13.88 -7.90
CA PRO A 301 -11.84 -14.97 -7.64
C PRO A 301 -12.38 -14.66 -6.27
N ALA A 302 -13.69 -14.38 -6.20
CA ALA A 302 -14.31 -13.93 -4.98
C ALA A 302 -13.66 -14.79 -3.92
N ALA A 303 -12.97 -14.16 -2.95
CA ALA A 303 -12.54 -14.91 -1.78
C ALA A 303 -13.78 -15.70 -1.42
N THR A 304 -13.71 -17.02 -1.60
CA THR A 304 -14.83 -17.91 -1.93
C THR A 304 -16.14 -17.28 -1.50
N THR A 305 -16.98 -16.90 -2.48
CA THR A 305 -18.38 -16.45 -2.28
C THR A 305 -18.87 -17.00 -0.95
N LEU A 306 -19.08 -16.11 0.04
CA LEU A 306 -19.43 -16.44 1.42
C LEU A 306 -19.80 -17.91 1.60
N ALA A 307 -18.81 -18.75 1.93
CA ALA A 307 -19.07 -20.17 2.11
C ALA A 307 -20.08 -20.38 3.26
N ALA A 308 -20.18 -19.38 4.14
CA ALA A 308 -21.10 -19.31 5.24
C ALA A 308 -22.41 -18.58 4.85
N THR A 309 -23.55 -19.26 4.94
CA THR A 309 -24.91 -18.69 4.84
C THR A 309 -25.67 -18.96 6.13
N ALA A 310 -26.61 -18.07 6.49
CA ALA A 310 -27.47 -18.25 7.67
C ALA A 310 -28.93 -18.23 7.22
N TYR A 311 -29.67 -19.28 7.56
CA TYR A 311 -31.10 -19.40 7.25
C TYR A 311 -31.86 -20.00 8.44
N PRO A 312 -33.05 -19.48 8.82
CA PRO A 312 -33.71 -18.30 8.26
C PRO A 312 -33.05 -16.98 8.66
N ASN A 313 -33.06 -16.00 7.76
CA ASN A 313 -32.66 -14.62 8.03
C ASN A 313 -33.64 -13.68 7.29
N PRO A 314 -34.48 -12.89 7.98
CA PRO A 314 -34.47 -12.61 9.42
C PRO A 314 -34.78 -13.81 10.32
N ALA A 315 -34.13 -13.90 11.46
CA ALA A 315 -34.27 -14.97 12.44
C ALA A 315 -35.10 -14.51 13.65
N THR A 316 -36.00 -15.36 14.14
CA THR A 316 -36.83 -15.07 15.33
C THR A 316 -36.20 -15.63 16.60
N THR A 317 -35.98 -16.95 16.65
CA THR A 317 -35.43 -17.66 17.82
C THR A 317 -34.15 -18.42 17.49
N THR A 318 -34.04 -18.99 16.29
CA THR A 318 -32.86 -19.77 15.86
C THR A 318 -32.51 -19.48 14.40
N THR A 319 -31.24 -19.63 14.04
CA THR A 319 -30.77 -19.63 12.66
C THR A 319 -29.76 -20.75 12.45
N THR A 320 -29.77 -21.38 11.28
CA THR A 320 -28.77 -22.38 10.90
C THR A 320 -27.67 -21.73 10.07
N LEU A 321 -26.45 -21.71 10.59
CA LEU A 321 -25.24 -21.30 9.89
C LEU A 321 -24.66 -22.49 9.11
N SER A 322 -24.72 -22.44 7.79
CA SER A 322 -24.13 -23.44 6.89
C SER A 322 -22.81 -22.89 6.36
N PHE A 323 -21.68 -23.57 6.57
CA PHE A 323 -20.36 -23.13 6.08
C PHE A 323 -19.52 -24.28 5.51
N GLU A 324 -18.68 -23.98 4.53
CA GLU A 324 -17.81 -24.98 3.88
C GLU A 324 -16.33 -24.77 4.22
N LEU A 325 -15.63 -25.86 4.57
CA LEU A 325 -14.21 -25.86 4.89
C LEU A 325 -13.42 -26.68 3.86
N SER A 326 -12.29 -26.17 3.39
CA SER A 326 -11.41 -26.89 2.46
C SER A 326 -10.57 -27.98 3.14
N ALA A 327 -10.38 -27.91 4.46
CA ALA A 327 -9.65 -28.88 5.26
C ALA A 327 -10.21 -28.90 6.69
N ALA A 328 -10.03 -30.02 7.41
CA ALA A 328 -10.46 -30.12 8.80
C ALA A 328 -9.71 -29.10 9.68
N ALA A 329 -10.44 -28.30 10.45
CA ALA A 329 -9.86 -27.20 11.22
C ALA A 329 -10.70 -26.85 12.45
N SER A 330 -10.03 -26.31 13.47
CA SER A 330 -10.70 -25.67 14.61
C SER A 330 -11.30 -24.34 14.15
N VAL A 331 -12.61 -24.16 14.37
CA VAL A 331 -13.35 -22.95 14.02
C VAL A 331 -14.01 -22.40 15.27
N ARG A 332 -13.72 -21.14 15.57
CA ARG A 332 -14.42 -20.35 16.60
C ARG A 332 -15.46 -19.47 15.92
N ILE A 333 -16.71 -19.53 16.39
CA ILE A 333 -17.83 -18.77 15.85
C ILE A 333 -18.31 -17.79 16.92
N ASP A 334 -18.20 -16.49 16.65
CA ASP A 334 -18.63 -15.42 17.54
C ASP A 334 -19.80 -14.64 16.93
N LEU A 335 -20.84 -14.38 17.71
CA LEU A 335 -21.90 -13.43 17.37
C LEU A 335 -21.47 -12.01 17.80
N ARG A 336 -21.46 -11.07 16.87
CA ARG A 336 -21.05 -9.67 17.10
C ARG A 336 -22.16 -8.68 16.78
N ASN A 337 -22.20 -7.56 17.47
CA ASN A 337 -23.12 -6.45 17.16
C ASN A 337 -22.55 -5.53 16.05
N GLU A 338 -23.29 -4.49 15.66
CA GLU A 338 -22.88 -3.50 14.65
C GLU A 338 -21.56 -2.78 14.98
N ASN A 339 -21.25 -2.62 16.27
CA ASN A 339 -20.01 -2.01 16.75
C ASN A 339 -18.82 -3.00 16.78
N GLY A 340 -19.04 -4.27 16.40
CA GLY A 340 -18.01 -5.31 16.36
C GLY A 340 -17.69 -5.98 17.70
N ASN A 341 -18.43 -5.63 18.77
CA ASN A 341 -18.31 -6.24 20.09
C ASN A 341 -18.92 -7.65 20.07
N VAL A 342 -18.26 -8.60 20.75
CA VAL A 342 -18.75 -9.98 20.87
C VAL A 342 -19.90 -10.03 21.87
N VAL A 343 -21.08 -10.42 21.40
CA VAL A 343 -22.30 -10.57 22.20
C VAL A 343 -22.37 -11.96 22.80
N LYS A 344 -22.03 -13.00 22.01
CA LYS A 344 -22.04 -14.41 22.43
C LYS A 344 -21.01 -15.21 21.63
N THR A 345 -20.30 -16.12 22.28
CA THR A 345 -19.46 -17.12 21.57
C THR A 345 -20.32 -18.36 21.36
N ILE A 346 -20.53 -18.77 20.10
CA ILE A 346 -21.47 -19.83 19.73
C ILE A 346 -20.81 -21.22 19.80
N SER A 347 -19.60 -21.36 19.26
CA SER A 347 -18.86 -22.64 19.27
C SER A 347 -17.35 -22.41 19.14
N ARG A 348 -16.56 -23.37 19.64
CA ARG A 348 -15.11 -23.47 19.46
C ARG A 348 -14.72 -24.94 19.26
N ASP A 349 -15.20 -25.53 18.17
CA ASP A 349 -15.02 -26.95 17.91
C ASP A 349 -14.19 -27.22 16.64
N ASN A 350 -13.79 -28.48 16.48
CA ASN A 350 -13.13 -28.97 15.27
C ASN A 350 -14.18 -29.44 14.27
N PHE A 351 -14.12 -28.89 13.06
CA PHE A 351 -15.02 -29.25 11.96
C PHE A 351 -14.24 -29.96 10.86
N ASN A 352 -14.90 -30.90 10.20
CA ASN A 352 -14.31 -31.67 9.10
C ASN A 352 -14.30 -30.85 7.79
N ALA A 353 -13.47 -31.28 6.84
CA ALA A 353 -13.50 -30.74 5.49
C ALA A 353 -14.87 -31.01 4.83
N GLY A 354 -15.37 -30.08 4.03
CA GLY A 354 -16.68 -30.12 3.39
C GLY A 354 -17.71 -29.21 4.05
N LYS A 355 -18.99 -29.47 3.78
CA LYS A 355 -20.12 -28.66 4.26
C LYS A 355 -20.45 -29.01 5.71
N ASN A 356 -20.48 -28.00 6.56
CA ASN A 356 -20.85 -28.09 7.98
C ASN A 356 -22.06 -27.20 8.24
N GLN A 357 -22.91 -27.61 9.18
CA GLN A 357 -24.07 -26.83 9.61
C GLN A 357 -24.07 -26.72 11.12
N LEU A 358 -24.38 -25.53 11.63
CA LEU A 358 -24.47 -25.24 13.05
C LEU A 358 -25.74 -24.45 13.33
N THR A 359 -26.60 -24.97 14.19
CA THR A 359 -27.76 -24.23 14.69
C THR A 359 -27.32 -23.24 15.76
N VAL A 360 -27.69 -21.98 15.57
CA VAL A 360 -27.38 -20.85 16.46
C VAL A 360 -28.66 -20.43 17.17
N ASP A 361 -28.64 -20.48 18.50
CA ASP A 361 -29.73 -19.99 19.34
C ASP A 361 -29.60 -18.49 19.60
N LEU A 362 -30.65 -17.75 19.25
CA LEU A 362 -30.78 -16.29 19.34
C LEU A 362 -31.91 -15.87 20.31
N SER A 363 -32.48 -16.82 21.06
CA SER A 363 -33.59 -16.59 22.01
C SER A 363 -33.30 -15.50 23.05
N GLU A 364 -32.03 -15.32 23.44
CA GLU A 364 -31.58 -14.31 24.41
C GLU A 364 -31.09 -13.00 23.78
N VAL A 365 -31.04 -12.92 22.43
CA VAL A 365 -30.46 -11.79 21.69
C VAL A 365 -31.55 -10.76 21.35
N GLN A 366 -31.32 -9.48 21.57
CA GLN A 366 -32.31 -8.42 21.27
C GLN A 366 -32.53 -8.22 19.76
N ASN A 367 -33.58 -7.49 19.39
CA ASN A 367 -33.84 -7.14 17.99
C ASN A 367 -32.71 -6.24 17.45
N GLY A 368 -32.19 -6.55 16.27
CA GLY A 368 -31.10 -5.79 15.68
C GLY A 368 -30.29 -6.55 14.63
N THR A 369 -29.28 -5.88 14.07
CA THR A 369 -28.34 -6.49 13.14
C THR A 369 -27.15 -7.08 13.90
N TYR A 370 -26.87 -8.35 13.61
CA TYR A 370 -25.71 -9.06 14.14
C TYR A 370 -24.86 -9.67 13.03
N TYR A 371 -23.62 -9.98 13.36
CA TYR A 371 -22.65 -10.58 12.46
C TYR A 371 -22.05 -11.84 13.10
N LEU A 372 -22.32 -13.00 12.50
CA LEU A 372 -21.66 -14.25 12.85
C LEU A 372 -20.28 -14.29 12.21
N THR A 373 -19.22 -14.19 13.02
CA THR A 373 -17.83 -14.14 12.56
C THR A 373 -17.14 -15.47 12.80
N LEU A 374 -16.61 -16.08 11.74
CA LEU A 374 -15.85 -17.32 11.79
C LEU A 374 -14.35 -17.02 11.88
N HIS A 375 -13.72 -17.59 12.91
CA HIS A 375 -12.30 -17.50 13.19
C HIS A 375 -11.66 -18.89 13.04
N SER A 376 -10.82 -19.07 12.03
CA SER A 376 -9.98 -20.26 11.89
C SER A 376 -8.60 -19.89 11.38
N ARG A 377 -7.59 -20.67 11.78
CA ARG A 377 -6.21 -20.55 11.26
C ARG A 377 -6.09 -21.07 9.82
N ALA A 378 -7.03 -21.93 9.38
CA ALA A 378 -7.10 -22.48 8.03
C ALA A 378 -7.85 -21.55 7.04
N LEU A 379 -8.66 -20.62 7.55
CA LEU A 379 -9.33 -19.61 6.72
C LEU A 379 -8.35 -18.48 6.42
N ALA A 380 -8.10 -18.23 5.12
CA ALA A 380 -7.19 -17.18 4.68
C ALA A 380 -7.70 -15.76 5.00
N ASP A 381 -9.01 -15.58 5.06
CA ASP A 381 -9.70 -14.34 5.41
C ASP A 381 -10.82 -14.62 6.43
N ARG A 382 -11.11 -13.66 7.32
CA ARG A 382 -12.24 -13.75 8.26
C ARG A 382 -13.55 -13.69 7.48
N GLN A 383 -14.44 -14.66 7.70
CA GLN A 383 -15.78 -14.66 7.13
C GLN A 383 -16.79 -14.16 8.16
N SER A 384 -17.70 -13.29 7.74
CA SER A 384 -18.78 -12.74 8.58
C SER A 384 -20.11 -12.81 7.85
N VAL A 385 -21.13 -13.38 8.48
CA VAL A 385 -22.49 -13.49 7.93
C VAL A 385 -23.40 -12.54 8.70
N LYS A 386 -24.08 -11.64 7.99
CA LYS A 386 -25.10 -10.75 8.57
C LYS A 386 -26.35 -11.57 8.91
N VAL A 387 -26.85 -11.42 10.13
CA VAL A 387 -28.12 -11.99 10.61
C VAL A 387 -28.94 -10.85 11.20
N VAL A 388 -30.21 -10.74 10.79
CA VAL A 388 -31.16 -9.78 11.33
C VAL A 388 -32.05 -10.53 12.31
N VAL A 389 -32.09 -10.10 13.57
CA VAL A 389 -32.97 -10.69 14.59
C VAL A 389 -34.22 -9.84 14.71
N VAL A 390 -35.39 -10.47 14.50
CA VAL A 390 -36.70 -9.83 14.61
C VAL A 390 -37.57 -10.72 15.50
N LYS A 391 -37.87 -10.24 16.71
CA LYS A 391 -38.82 -10.82 17.66
C LYS A 391 -40.11 -10.04 17.68
#